data_AF-A0A849KQR1-F1
#
_entry.id   AF-A0A849KQR1-F1
#
_cell.length_a   1.000
_cell.length_b   1.000
_cell.length_c   1.000
_cell.angle_alpha   90.00
_cell.angle_beta   90.00
_cell.angle_gamma   90.00
#
_symmetry.space_group_name_H-M   'P 1'
#
loop_
_entity.id
_entity.type
_entity.pdbx_description
1 polymer ?
#
loop_
_entity_poly.entity_id
_entity_poly.type
_entity_poly.pdbx_seq_one_letter_code
_entity_poly.pdbx_strand_id
1 'polypeptide(L)'
;MEADGVRKMSGRSRGEPPKTLINKEYPFQVVLYLTDWHRTNLVQMLNDRERLGGYRLWRSVYHDKKDFSAAMFQTEEGQQEFIRLYGGKAHNPHDKSSKPWETYFEK
;
A
#
# COMPACT_ATOMS: atom_id res chain seq x y z
N MET A 1 -9.18 31.14 36.53
CA MET A 1 -8.99 31.79 35.22
C MET A 1 -7.50 32.00 35.07
N GLU A 2 -6.88 31.37 34.08
CA GLU A 2 -5.84 31.89 33.19
C GLU A 2 -5.82 30.93 32.00
N ALA A 3 -5.94 31.49 30.80
CA ALA A 3 -6.09 30.80 29.54
C ALA A 3 -4.81 30.94 28.72
N ASP A 4 -4.72 30.08 27.72
CA ASP A 4 -4.02 30.30 26.45
C ASP A 4 -2.50 30.11 26.39
N GLY A 5 -2.08 29.46 25.32
CA GLY A 5 -0.66 29.28 25.02
C GLY A 5 -0.28 28.13 24.09
N VAL A 6 -1.16 27.76 23.16
CA VAL A 6 -0.93 26.74 22.13
C VAL A 6 0.31 27.06 21.25
N ARG A 7 0.99 25.97 20.85
CA ARG A 7 1.88 25.79 19.68
C ARG A 7 3.23 26.52 19.66
N LYS A 8 4.28 25.71 19.77
CA LYS A 8 5.39 25.74 18.79
C LYS A 8 6.13 24.40 18.80
N MET A 9 6.14 23.74 17.64
CA MET A 9 7.28 23.05 17.03
C MET A 9 6.75 22.50 15.70
N SER A 10 6.75 23.33 14.65
CA SER A 10 7.86 23.50 13.71
C SER A 10 8.07 22.25 12.86
N GLY A 11 7.92 22.44 11.55
CA GLY A 11 7.90 21.38 10.56
C GLY A 11 9.09 20.44 10.62
N ARG A 12 8.80 19.17 10.41
CA ARG A 12 9.67 18.23 9.72
C ARG A 12 8.76 17.49 8.76
N SER A 13 9.10 17.45 7.47
CA SER A 13 8.61 16.39 6.61
C SER A 13 8.91 15.08 7.33
N ARG A 14 7.90 14.50 7.99
CA ARG A 14 8.02 13.16 8.55
C ARG A 14 8.20 12.30 7.32
N GLY A 15 9.44 11.88 7.07
CA GLY A 15 9.76 10.93 6.01
C GLY A 15 8.83 9.73 6.07
N GLU A 16 8.76 8.95 4.99
CA GLU A 16 7.96 7.73 5.00
C GLU A 16 8.24 6.92 6.27
N PRO A 17 7.19 6.49 7.00
CA PRO A 17 7.35 5.62 8.16
C PRO A 17 8.21 4.39 7.80
N PRO A 18 8.99 3.84 8.74
CA PRO A 18 9.77 2.64 8.50
C PRO A 18 8.88 1.52 7.94
N LYS A 19 9.39 0.76 6.96
CA LYS A 19 8.65 -0.35 6.33
C LYS A 19 8.08 -1.34 7.35
N THR A 20 8.83 -1.60 8.42
CA THR A 20 8.40 -2.49 9.51
C THR A 20 7.15 -1.99 10.23
N LEU A 21 7.01 -0.68 10.40
CA LEU A 21 5.83 -0.07 10.99
C LEU A 21 4.64 -0.14 10.03
N ILE A 22 4.88 0.13 8.75
CA ILE A 22 3.84 0.03 7.71
C ILE A 22 3.33 -1.42 7.60
N ASN A 23 4.21 -2.41 7.54
CA ASN A 23 3.81 -3.82 7.47
C ASN A 23 3.05 -4.28 8.71
N LYS A 24 3.31 -3.67 9.88
CA LYS A 24 2.57 -3.94 11.12
C LYS A 24 1.17 -3.34 11.10
N GLU A 25 1.03 -2.11 10.60
CA GLU A 25 -0.26 -1.40 10.52
C GLU A 25 -1.12 -1.84 9.34
N TYR A 26 -0.49 -2.24 8.24
CA TYR A 26 -1.11 -2.66 6.98
C TYR A 26 -0.60 -4.05 6.55
N PRO A 27 -0.98 -5.10 7.29
CA PRO A 27 -0.48 -6.46 7.07
C PRO A 27 -0.86 -7.08 5.72
N PHE A 28 -2.04 -6.73 5.19
CA PHE A 28 -2.63 -7.39 4.03
C PHE A 28 -2.21 -6.66 2.76
N GLN A 29 -1.47 -7.30 1.86
CA GLN A 29 -0.89 -6.61 0.71
C GLN A 29 -1.33 -7.22 -0.62
N VAL A 30 -1.41 -6.41 -1.67
CA VAL A 30 -1.76 -6.85 -3.01
C VAL A 30 -0.66 -6.44 -3.97
N VAL A 31 -0.08 -7.41 -4.66
CA VAL A 31 0.87 -7.15 -5.74
C VAL A 31 0.12 -7.13 -7.06
N LEU A 32 0.19 -6.00 -7.75
CA LEU A 32 -0.49 -5.74 -9.00
C LEU A 32 0.54 -5.70 -10.12
N TYR A 33 0.24 -6.37 -11.24
CA TYR A 33 0.92 -6.14 -12.50
C TYR A 33 0.20 -4.99 -13.24
N LEU A 34 0.92 -3.89 -13.49
CA LEU A 34 0.36 -2.69 -14.10
C LEU A 34 0.29 -2.81 -15.63
N THR A 35 -0.87 -3.26 -16.11
CA THR A 35 -1.25 -3.17 -17.53
C THR A 35 -1.60 -1.73 -17.94
N ASP A 36 -1.77 -1.47 -19.23
CA ASP A 36 -2.17 -0.16 -19.76
C ASP A 36 -3.51 0.33 -19.20
N TRP A 37 -4.43 -0.60 -18.93
CA TRP A 37 -5.70 -0.26 -18.28
C TRP A 37 -5.48 0.31 -16.88
N HIS A 38 -4.58 -0.29 -16.08
CA HIS A 38 -4.27 0.19 -14.73
C HIS A 38 -3.61 1.57 -14.78
N ARG A 39 -2.70 1.80 -15.74
CA ARG A 39 -2.05 3.11 -15.93
C ARG A 39 -3.05 4.20 -16.27
N THR A 40 -4.03 3.87 -17.12
CA THR A 40 -5.09 4.80 -17.53
C THR A 40 -6.06 5.09 -16.38
N ASN A 41 -6.30 4.13 -15.48
CA ASN A 41 -7.26 4.22 -14.38
C ASN A 41 -6.61 4.43 -13.01
N LEU A 42 -5.35 4.89 -12.97
CA LEU A 42 -4.57 4.99 -11.73
C LEU A 42 -5.26 5.85 -10.66
N VAL A 43 -5.86 6.98 -11.05
CA VAL A 43 -6.57 7.87 -10.11
C VAL A 43 -7.74 7.15 -9.44
N GLN A 44 -8.50 6.35 -10.20
CA GLN A 44 -9.60 5.56 -9.66
C GLN A 44 -9.07 4.50 -8.67
N MET A 45 -8.00 3.79 -9.03
CA MET A 45 -7.39 2.79 -8.15
C MET A 45 -6.90 3.39 -6.83
N LEU A 46 -6.29 4.58 -6.87
CA LEU A 46 -5.81 5.28 -5.67
C LEU A 46 -6.97 5.68 -4.74
N ASN A 47 -8.07 6.17 -5.32
CA ASN A 47 -9.28 6.54 -4.58
C ASN A 47 -9.95 5.31 -3.96
N ASP A 48 -10.11 4.22 -4.72
CA ASP A 48 -10.71 2.99 -4.20
C ASP A 48 -9.84 2.33 -3.14
N ARG A 49 -8.52 2.33 -3.31
CA ARG A 49 -7.60 1.88 -2.26
C ARG A 49 -7.83 2.65 -0.96
N GLU A 50 -7.89 3.98 -1.02
CA GLU A 50 -8.14 4.82 0.16
C GLU A 50 -9.51 4.52 0.79
N ARG A 51 -10.56 4.42 -0.03
CA ARG A 51 -11.91 4.02 0.40
C ARG A 51 -11.94 2.66 1.10
N LEU A 52 -11.08 1.74 0.68
CA LEU A 52 -10.94 0.39 1.23
C LEU A 52 -9.94 0.32 2.41
N GLY A 53 -9.50 1.47 2.95
CA GLY A 53 -8.61 1.52 4.12
C GLY A 53 -7.15 1.21 3.80
N GLY A 54 -6.75 1.34 2.54
CA GLY A 54 -5.39 1.08 2.11
C GLY A 54 -4.43 2.24 2.34
N TYR A 55 -3.17 1.91 2.60
CA TYR A 55 -2.11 2.86 2.89
C TYR A 55 -1.74 3.71 1.66
N ARG A 56 -1.40 4.98 1.90
CA ARG A 56 -1.16 5.98 0.84
C ARG A 56 -0.01 5.64 -0.10
N LEU A 57 0.96 4.85 0.36
CA LEU A 57 2.24 4.66 -0.32
C LEU A 57 2.06 3.66 -1.46
N TRP A 58 2.11 4.18 -2.68
CA TRP A 58 2.07 3.41 -3.91
C TRP A 58 3.51 3.18 -4.38
N ARG A 59 4.07 2.02 -4.07
CA ARG A 59 5.39 1.63 -4.58
C ARG A 59 5.23 1.04 -5.95
N SER A 60 5.83 1.65 -6.97
CA SER A 60 5.99 1.03 -8.27
C SER A 60 7.39 0.42 -8.39
N VAL A 61 7.45 -0.81 -8.89
CA VAL A 61 8.70 -1.57 -9.09
C VAL A 61 8.74 -2.00 -10.54
N TYR A 62 9.85 -1.70 -11.21
CA TYR A 62 10.10 -2.18 -12.56
C TYR A 62 10.96 -3.44 -12.50
N HIS A 63 10.46 -4.54 -13.04
CA HIS A 63 11.17 -5.82 -13.08
C HIS A 63 10.81 -6.58 -14.36
N ASP A 64 11.78 -7.18 -15.04
CA ASP A 64 11.59 -7.92 -16.30
C ASP A 64 10.72 -7.19 -17.33
N LYS A 65 11.02 -5.90 -17.55
CA LYS A 65 10.28 -4.98 -18.44
C LYS A 65 8.81 -4.75 -18.08
N LYS A 66 8.40 -5.11 -16.87
CA LYS A 66 7.03 -5.03 -16.35
C LYS A 66 6.99 -4.09 -15.16
N ASP A 67 5.92 -3.30 -15.12
CA ASP A 67 5.63 -2.42 -13.99
C ASP A 67 4.72 -3.15 -13.01
N PHE A 68 5.10 -3.12 -11.74
CA PHE A 68 4.32 -3.68 -10.65
C PHE A 68 4.00 -2.59 -9.63
N SER A 69 2.95 -2.79 -8.84
CA SER A 69 2.69 -1.96 -7.67
C SER A 69 2.15 -2.75 -6.50
N ALA A 70 2.40 -2.26 -5.29
CA ALA A 70 1.89 -2.84 -4.06
C ALA A 70 0.85 -1.92 -3.42
N ALA A 71 -0.33 -2.46 -3.17
CA ALA A 71 -1.34 -1.85 -2.31
C ALA A 71 -1.30 -2.56 -0.94
N MET A 72 -1.43 -1.82 0.15
CA MET A 72 -1.35 -2.37 1.52
C MET A 72 -2.61 -1.97 2.27
N PHE A 73 -3.22 -2.89 3.01
CA PHE A 73 -4.52 -2.76 3.67
C PHE A 73 -4.43 -3.14 5.14
N GLN A 74 -5.23 -2.48 5.96
CA GLN A 74 -5.36 -2.81 7.38
C GLN A 74 -6.17 -4.10 7.60
N THR A 75 -7.10 -4.39 6.69
CA THR A 75 -8.05 -5.49 6.81
C THR A 75 -8.00 -6.43 5.60
N GLU A 76 -8.36 -7.69 5.81
CA GLU A 76 -8.47 -8.69 4.75
C GLU A 76 -9.62 -8.36 3.81
N GLU A 77 -10.73 -7.82 4.31
CA GLU A 77 -11.89 -7.46 3.50
C GLU A 77 -11.55 -6.37 2.48
N GLY A 78 -10.78 -5.35 2.90
CA GLY A 78 -10.32 -4.28 2.00
C GLY A 78 -9.39 -4.83 0.91
N GLN A 79 -8.50 -5.76 1.28
CA GLN A 79 -7.62 -6.46 0.34
C GLN A 79 -8.41 -7.28 -0.69
N GLN A 80 -9.36 -8.10 -0.24
CA GLN A 80 -10.14 -8.99 -1.11
C GLN A 80 -11.04 -8.18 -2.05
N GLU A 81 -11.66 -7.11 -1.57
CA GLU A 81 -12.47 -6.23 -2.42
C GLU A 81 -11.61 -5.50 -3.45
N PHE A 82 -10.41 -5.07 -3.08
CA PHE A 82 -9.48 -4.47 -4.04
C PHE A 82 -9.04 -5.47 -5.12
N ILE A 83 -8.76 -6.73 -4.73
CA ILE A 83 -8.44 -7.81 -5.68
C ILE A 83 -9.62 -8.10 -6.60
N ARG A 84 -10.86 -8.05 -6.09
CA ARG A 84 -12.06 -8.25 -6.93
C ARG A 84 -12.18 -7.18 -8.02
N LEU A 85 -11.82 -5.94 -7.72
CA LEU A 85 -11.91 -4.82 -8.65
C LEU A 85 -10.75 -4.78 -9.67
N TYR A 86 -9.53 -5.12 -9.22
CA TYR A 86 -8.30 -4.81 -9.96
C TYR A 86 -7.39 -6.03 -10.18
N GLY A 87 -7.76 -7.20 -9.67
CA GLY A 87 -6.92 -8.38 -9.67
C GLY A 87 -5.70 -8.24 -8.76
N GLY A 88 -4.64 -8.96 -9.11
CA GLY A 88 -3.39 -9.00 -8.35
C GLY A 88 -3.30 -10.21 -7.42
N LYS A 89 -2.14 -10.34 -6.79
CA LYS A 89 -1.81 -11.45 -5.91
C LYS A 89 -1.83 -11.00 -4.46
N ALA A 90 -2.63 -11.69 -3.65
CA ALA A 90 -2.67 -11.48 -2.21
C ALA A 90 -1.35 -11.91 -1.55
N HIS A 91 -0.85 -11.06 -0.67
CA HIS A 91 0.07 -11.44 0.41
C HIS A 91 -0.71 -11.44 1.73
N ASN A 92 -0.69 -12.58 2.42
CA ASN A 92 -1.30 -12.73 3.74
C ASN A 92 -0.17 -12.96 4.75
N PRO A 93 -0.05 -12.13 5.80
CA PRO A 93 1.02 -12.23 6.80
C PRO A 93 0.91 -13.50 7.66
N HIS A 94 -0.26 -14.12 7.73
CA HIS A 94 -0.52 -15.35 8.49
C HIS A 94 -0.17 -16.61 7.69
N ASP A 95 -0.03 -16.47 6.37
CA ASP A 95 0.39 -17.54 5.48
C ASP A 95 1.91 -17.52 5.31
N LYS A 96 2.59 -18.45 5.99
CA LYS A 96 4.05 -18.62 5.91
C LYS A 96 4.55 -19.02 4.52
N SER A 97 3.66 -19.47 3.63
CA SER A 97 3.98 -19.75 2.22
C SER A 97 3.85 -18.52 1.33
N SER A 98 3.16 -17.48 1.81
CA SER A 98 3.01 -16.20 1.14
C SER A 98 4.30 -15.40 1.27
N LYS A 99 5.12 -15.43 0.22
CA LYS A 99 6.35 -14.64 0.23
C LYS A 99 6.05 -13.14 0.20
N PRO A 100 6.81 -12.30 0.93
CA PRO A 100 6.71 -10.84 0.83
C PRO A 100 6.89 -10.39 -0.62
N TRP A 101 6.19 -9.33 -1.02
CA TRP A 101 6.20 -8.81 -2.39
C TRP A 101 7.64 -8.54 -2.90
N GLU A 102 8.58 -8.20 -2.01
CA GLU A 102 9.97 -7.96 -2.34
C GLU A 102 10.69 -9.18 -2.94
N THR A 103 10.29 -10.39 -2.57
CA THR A 103 10.94 -11.64 -3.03
C THR A 103 10.48 -12.09 -4.42
N TYR A 104 9.43 -11.48 -4.98
CA TYR A 104 9.04 -11.73 -6.38
C TYR A 104 9.95 -11.02 -7.38
N PHE A 105 10.82 -10.13 -6.92
CA PHE A 105 11.75 -9.35 -7.73
C PHE A 105 13.21 -9.72 -7.46
N GLU A 106 13.45 -10.68 -6.56
CA GLU A 106 14.77 -11.29 -6.35
C GLU A 106 14.97 -12.43 -7.37
N LYS A 107 15.66 -12.09 -8.46
CA LYS A 107 16.05 -12.88 -9.66
C LYS A 107 15.10 -12.80 -10.84
#